data_AF-A0A9E5RE99-F1
#
_entry.id   AF-A0A9E5RE99-F1
#
_cell.length_a   1.000
_cell.length_b   1.000
_cell.length_c   1.000
_cell.angle_alpha   90.00
_cell.angle_beta   90.00
_cell.angle_gamma   90.00
#
_symmetry.space_group_name_H-M   'P 1'
#
loop_
_entity.id
_entity.type
_entity.pdbx_description
1 polymer ?
#
loop_
_entity_poly.entity_id
_entity_poly.type
_entity_poly.pdbx_seq_one_letter_code
_entity_poly.pdbx_strand_id
1 'polypeptide(L)'
;MIKGINTLSWVAILCGVLGFDGSQIATAANGILRDSAQDKFALLNDHQQLALQLTRLTETPDQWVELGRRVHGGFGSYIALGIRIGLDAMQRLNADPRTLDVTYYSGAIAPCPCVADGIMIATTSTPGQNLLRVATTASPEGTFGVAEIRDRTTGETLRYTIPATARAQLDDWNQNTTGRQRYDAVMNASEDTLFSVEAIP
;
A
#
# COMPACT_ATOMS: atom_id res chain seq x y z
N MET A 1 68.75 -11.79 -1.35
CA MET A 1 67.80 -11.48 -2.43
C MET A 1 66.54 -10.87 -1.80
N ILE A 2 66.31 -9.63 -2.20
CA ILE A 2 65.37 -8.56 -1.78
C ILE A 2 64.26 -8.95 -0.79
N LYS A 3 64.43 -8.49 0.47
CA LYS A 3 63.38 -8.37 1.50
C LYS A 3 62.65 -7.03 1.37
N GLY A 4 61.37 -7.03 1.70
CA GLY A 4 60.40 -5.95 1.50
C GLY A 4 60.77 -4.59 2.09
N ILE A 5 60.38 -3.55 1.35
CA ILE A 5 60.51 -2.14 1.73
C ILE A 5 59.16 -1.71 2.32
N ASN A 6 59.16 -1.47 3.62
CA ASN A 6 57.99 -1.05 4.40
C ASN A 6 57.76 0.45 4.19
N THR A 7 56.63 0.82 3.57
CA THR A 7 56.25 2.20 3.20
C THR A 7 55.91 3.10 4.39
N LEU A 8 56.00 2.59 5.62
CA LEU A 8 55.71 3.31 6.86
C LEU A 8 56.85 4.24 7.32
N SER A 9 58.00 4.26 6.65
CA SER A 9 59.16 5.05 7.07
C SER A 9 59.20 6.50 6.55
N TRP A 10 58.37 6.88 5.57
CA TRP A 10 58.46 8.20 4.93
C TRP A 10 57.51 9.26 5.55
N VAL A 11 56.41 8.85 6.18
CA VAL A 11 55.44 9.81 6.77
C VAL A 11 55.98 10.42 8.08
N ALA A 12 56.78 9.67 8.83
CA ALA A 12 57.38 10.16 10.08
C ALA A 12 58.51 11.17 9.86
N ILE A 13 59.17 11.15 8.69
CA ILE A 13 60.29 12.06 8.39
C ILE A 13 59.77 13.43 7.92
N LEU A 14 58.57 13.52 7.35
CA LEU A 14 58.00 14.79 6.88
C LEU A 14 57.31 15.61 7.99
N CYS A 15 56.86 14.98 9.09
CA CYS A 15 56.19 15.68 10.19
C CYS A 15 57.16 16.44 11.12
N GLY A 16 58.46 16.09 11.11
CA GLY A 16 59.46 16.73 11.98
C GLY A 16 59.95 18.11 11.52
N VAL A 17 59.71 18.50 10.27
CA VAL A 17 60.30 19.73 9.68
C VAL A 17 59.32 20.93 9.67
N LEU A 18 58.02 20.70 9.89
CA LEU A 18 56.99 21.75 9.75
C LEU A 18 56.17 22.04 11.02
N GLY A 19 56.52 21.48 12.17
CA GLY A 19 55.87 21.81 13.45
C GLY A 19 54.38 21.47 13.52
N PHE A 20 53.90 20.52 12.71
CA PHE A 20 52.51 20.07 12.74
C PHE A 20 52.31 19.04 13.85
N ASP A 21 51.45 19.38 14.81
CA ASP A 21 51.00 18.47 15.85
C ASP A 21 50.17 17.33 15.21
N GLY A 22 50.70 16.10 15.28
CA GLY A 22 50.07 14.90 14.71
C GLY A 22 48.69 14.59 15.30
N SER A 23 48.34 15.17 16.46
CA SER A 23 47.00 15.05 17.04
C SER A 23 45.93 15.75 16.21
N GLN A 24 46.29 16.82 15.48
CA GLN A 24 45.34 17.57 14.65
C GLN A 24 45.00 16.84 13.34
N ILE A 25 45.94 16.10 12.77
CA ILE A 25 45.72 15.30 11.54
C ILE A 25 44.82 14.10 11.86
N ALA A 26 45.04 13.43 13.00
CA ALA A 26 44.20 12.32 13.44
C ALA A 26 42.76 12.76 13.75
N THR A 27 42.59 13.95 14.33
CA THR A 27 41.26 14.50 14.66
C THR A 27 40.48 14.90 13.40
N ALA A 28 41.13 15.54 12.43
CA ALA A 28 40.52 15.91 11.15
C ALA A 28 40.14 14.66 10.33
N ALA A 29 41.00 13.65 10.27
CA ALA A 29 40.72 12.39 9.58
C ALA A 29 39.54 11.64 10.24
N ASN A 30 39.47 11.60 11.57
CA ASN A 30 38.34 10.99 12.29
C ASN A 30 37.02 11.75 12.09
N GLY A 31 37.05 13.09 11.98
CA GLY A 31 35.87 13.89 11.67
C GLY A 31 35.32 13.59 10.27
N ILE A 32 36.19 13.61 9.26
CA ILE A 32 35.81 13.33 7.86
C ILE A 32 35.26 11.91 7.68
N LEU A 33 35.87 10.91 8.35
CA LEU A 33 35.39 9.53 8.29
C LEU A 33 34.05 9.34 9.01
N ARG A 34 33.79 10.09 10.10
CA ARG A 34 32.51 10.06 10.81
C ARG A 34 31.40 10.73 10.02
N ASP A 35 31.65 11.90 9.43
CA ASP A 35 30.68 12.60 8.58
C ASP A 35 30.35 11.75 7.34
N SER A 36 31.36 11.16 6.68
CA SER A 36 31.12 10.26 5.56
C SER A 36 30.33 9.00 5.94
N ALA A 37 30.52 8.47 7.15
CA ALA A 37 29.75 7.33 7.62
C ALA A 37 28.30 7.72 7.96
N GLN A 38 28.08 8.90 8.56
CA GLN A 38 26.75 9.42 8.83
C GLN A 38 25.98 9.74 7.55
N ASP A 39 26.64 10.37 6.57
CA ASP A 39 26.07 10.64 5.25
C ASP A 39 25.71 9.35 4.52
N LYS A 40 26.58 8.34 4.56
CA LYS A 40 26.28 7.02 3.99
C LYS A 40 25.12 6.33 4.71
N PHE A 41 25.02 6.48 6.02
CA PHE A 41 23.92 5.91 6.80
C PHE A 41 22.58 6.62 6.53
N ALA A 42 22.60 7.95 6.36
CA ALA A 42 21.45 8.74 5.93
C ALA A 42 21.00 8.36 4.52
N LEU A 43 21.95 8.25 3.57
CA LEU A 43 21.66 7.80 2.21
C LEU A 43 21.13 6.36 2.16
N LEU A 44 21.69 5.44 2.96
CA LEU A 44 21.19 4.07 3.07
C LEU A 44 19.76 4.02 3.64
N ASN A 45 19.46 4.85 4.64
CA ASN A 45 18.12 4.97 5.20
C ASN A 45 17.13 5.57 4.19
N ASP A 46 17.52 6.59 3.43
CA ASP A 46 16.71 7.19 2.38
C ASP A 46 16.43 6.19 1.26
N HIS A 47 17.43 5.40 0.84
CA HIS A 47 17.25 4.33 -0.13
C HIS A 47 16.36 3.19 0.39
N GLN A 48 16.43 2.85 1.69
CA GLN A 48 15.50 1.89 2.30
C GLN A 48 14.08 2.46 2.39
N GLN A 49 13.91 3.73 2.73
CA GLN A 49 12.59 4.39 2.76
C GLN A 49 11.98 4.55 1.37
N LEU A 50 12.78 4.89 0.35
CA LEU A 50 12.39 4.90 -1.05
C LEU A 50 12.02 3.49 -1.53
N ALA A 51 12.79 2.46 -1.14
CA ALA A 51 12.48 1.07 -1.46
C ALA A 51 11.19 0.58 -0.76
N LEU A 52 10.91 1.04 0.47
CA LEU A 52 9.67 0.80 1.22
C LEU A 52 8.47 1.57 0.65
N GLN A 53 8.69 2.73 0.02
CA GLN A 53 7.67 3.45 -0.75
C GLN A 53 7.40 2.77 -2.09
N LEU A 54 8.42 2.25 -2.76
CA LEU A 54 8.32 1.51 -4.02
C LEU A 54 7.60 0.16 -3.87
N THR A 55 7.53 -0.42 -2.66
CA THR A 55 6.74 -1.62 -2.38
C THR A 55 5.25 -1.33 -2.17
N ARG A 56 4.83 -0.07 -2.05
CA ARG A 56 3.41 0.35 -2.10
C ARG A 56 3.12 1.03 -3.43
N LEU A 57 3.15 0.26 -4.53
CA LEU A 57 2.65 0.73 -5.81
C LEU A 57 1.17 1.06 -5.66
N THR A 58 0.86 2.32 -5.38
CA THR A 58 -0.50 2.82 -5.46
C THR A 58 -0.75 3.14 -6.93
N GLU A 59 -1.61 2.33 -7.56
CA GLU A 59 -2.00 2.59 -8.94
C GLU A 59 -2.60 4.00 -9.03
N THR A 60 -2.27 4.73 -10.09
CA THR A 60 -2.99 5.95 -10.44
C THR A 60 -4.47 5.64 -10.73
N PRO A 61 -5.37 6.62 -10.64
CA PRO A 61 -6.78 6.42 -11.01
C PRO A 61 -6.99 5.75 -12.38
N ASP A 62 -6.22 6.15 -13.41
CA ASP A 62 -6.36 5.56 -14.75
C ASP A 62 -5.86 4.11 -14.79
N GLN A 63 -4.80 3.80 -14.02
CA GLN A 63 -4.32 2.43 -13.86
C GLN A 63 -5.34 1.55 -13.11
N TRP A 64 -6.04 2.07 -12.09
CA TRP A 64 -7.14 1.35 -11.44
C TRP A 64 -8.27 1.03 -12.41
N VAL A 65 -8.67 2.01 -13.22
CA VAL A 65 -9.71 1.83 -14.25
C VAL A 65 -9.29 0.72 -15.23
N GLU A 66 -8.06 0.80 -15.74
CA GLU A 66 -7.56 -0.16 -16.72
C GLU A 66 -7.38 -1.57 -16.14
N LEU A 67 -6.83 -1.68 -14.93
CA LEU A 67 -6.67 -2.96 -14.23
C LEU A 67 -8.03 -3.59 -13.92
N GLY A 68 -8.95 -2.82 -13.36
CA GLY A 68 -10.32 -3.27 -13.08
C GLY A 68 -11.02 -3.77 -14.35
N ARG A 69 -10.91 -3.00 -15.44
CA ARG A 69 -11.46 -3.39 -16.75
C ARG A 69 -10.88 -4.70 -17.26
N ARG A 70 -9.56 -4.90 -17.18
CA ARG A 70 -8.89 -6.10 -17.69
C ARG A 70 -9.21 -7.35 -16.86
N VAL A 71 -9.24 -7.22 -15.54
CA VAL A 71 -9.47 -8.36 -14.63
C VAL A 71 -10.93 -8.78 -14.63
N HIS A 72 -11.86 -7.81 -14.59
CA HIS A 72 -13.29 -8.09 -14.47
C HIS A 72 -13.99 -8.27 -15.84
N GLY A 73 -13.45 -7.68 -16.91
CA GLY A 73 -14.10 -7.63 -18.23
C GLY A 73 -14.92 -6.35 -18.47
N GLY A 74 -14.90 -5.41 -17.55
CA GLY A 74 -15.54 -4.10 -17.62
C GLY A 74 -15.21 -3.27 -16.38
N PHE A 75 -15.44 -1.96 -16.41
CA PHE A 75 -15.16 -1.08 -15.26
C PHE A 75 -16.42 -0.38 -14.75
N GLY A 76 -17.19 -1.04 -13.89
CA GLY A 76 -18.41 -0.51 -13.26
C GLY A 76 -18.17 0.22 -11.93
N SER A 77 -19.17 0.97 -11.46
CA SER A 77 -19.13 1.70 -10.19
C SER A 77 -18.98 0.78 -8.98
N TYR A 78 -19.50 -0.45 -9.07
CA TYR A 78 -19.34 -1.46 -8.03
C TYR A 78 -17.87 -1.89 -7.86
N ILE A 79 -17.11 -1.98 -8.95
CA ILE A 79 -15.67 -2.30 -8.90
C ILE A 79 -14.92 -1.11 -8.29
N ALA A 80 -15.23 0.11 -8.72
CA ALA A 80 -14.64 1.32 -8.13
C ALA A 80 -14.94 1.40 -6.62
N LEU A 81 -16.15 1.03 -6.18
CA LEU A 81 -16.52 0.96 -4.78
C LEU A 81 -15.68 -0.09 -4.04
N GLY A 82 -15.49 -1.27 -4.65
CA GLY A 82 -14.62 -2.30 -4.10
C GLY A 82 -13.17 -1.84 -3.96
N ILE A 83 -12.63 -1.13 -4.94
CA ILE A 83 -11.29 -0.53 -4.88
C ILE A 83 -11.22 0.46 -3.72
N ARG A 84 -12.21 1.34 -3.57
CA ARG A 84 -12.29 2.30 -2.46
C ARG A 84 -12.27 1.60 -1.10
N ILE A 85 -13.11 0.58 -0.92
CA ILE A 85 -13.18 -0.22 0.31
C ILE A 85 -11.84 -0.91 0.59
N GLY A 86 -11.22 -1.53 -0.42
CA GLY A 86 -9.95 -2.21 -0.26
C GLY A 86 -8.81 -1.28 0.12
N LEU A 87 -8.72 -0.10 -0.53
CA LEU A 87 -7.71 0.92 -0.20
C LEU A 87 -7.90 1.49 1.20
N ASP A 88 -9.15 1.78 1.59
CA ASP A 88 -9.48 2.24 2.94
C ASP A 88 -9.11 1.18 3.99
N ALA A 89 -9.38 -0.11 3.74
CA ALA A 89 -9.02 -1.19 4.64
C ALA A 89 -7.50 -1.35 4.79
N MET A 90 -6.76 -1.31 3.68
CA MET A 90 -5.29 -1.33 3.69
C MET A 90 -4.73 -0.17 4.54
N GLN A 91 -5.32 1.02 4.43
CA GLN A 91 -4.91 2.18 5.20
C GLN A 91 -5.24 2.04 6.68
N ARG A 92 -6.47 1.68 7.05
CA ARG A 92 -6.93 1.62 8.45
C ARG A 92 -6.24 0.52 9.25
N LEU A 93 -5.96 -0.62 8.60
CA LEU A 93 -5.26 -1.74 9.21
C LEU A 93 -3.72 -1.61 9.13
N ASN A 94 -3.21 -0.59 8.42
CA ASN A 94 -1.78 -0.47 8.07
C ASN A 94 -1.22 -1.79 7.51
N ALA A 95 -1.99 -2.42 6.63
CA ALA A 95 -1.73 -3.76 6.14
C ALA A 95 -0.73 -3.76 4.98
N ASP A 96 0.08 -4.81 4.91
CA ASP A 96 0.91 -5.10 3.75
C ASP A 96 0.10 -5.84 2.67
N PRO A 97 0.50 -5.76 1.38
CA PRO A 97 -0.16 -6.54 0.34
C PRO A 97 -0.22 -8.03 0.70
N ARG A 98 -1.37 -8.68 0.43
CA ARG A 98 -1.59 -10.12 0.64
C ARG A 98 -1.63 -10.57 2.11
N THR A 99 -1.79 -9.66 3.07
CA THR A 99 -2.03 -10.05 4.48
C THR A 99 -3.52 -10.08 4.84
N LEU A 100 -4.37 -9.44 4.04
CA LEU A 100 -5.80 -9.31 4.33
C LEU A 100 -6.58 -10.55 3.88
N ASP A 101 -7.41 -11.08 4.78
CA ASP A 101 -8.38 -12.14 4.55
C ASP A 101 -9.78 -11.52 4.40
N VAL A 102 -10.34 -11.64 3.19
CA VAL A 102 -11.56 -10.96 2.75
C VAL A 102 -12.69 -11.97 2.57
N THR A 103 -13.81 -11.71 3.23
CA THR A 103 -15.10 -12.37 2.95
C THR A 103 -16.11 -11.34 2.48
N TYR A 104 -16.65 -11.51 1.28
CA TYR A 104 -17.70 -10.65 0.76
C TYR A 104 -19.05 -11.36 0.75
N TYR A 105 -20.08 -10.73 1.29
CA TYR A 105 -21.46 -11.20 1.32
C TYR A 105 -22.29 -10.32 0.40
N SER A 106 -22.91 -10.91 -0.62
CA SER A 106 -23.81 -10.17 -1.52
C SER A 106 -25.18 -9.97 -0.88
N GLY A 107 -25.73 -8.77 -1.00
CA GLY A 107 -27.13 -8.50 -0.65
C GLY A 107 -28.07 -9.10 -1.68
N ALA A 108 -29.28 -9.46 -1.26
CA ALA A 108 -30.30 -10.05 -2.14
C ALA A 108 -30.68 -9.15 -3.33
N ILE A 109 -30.48 -7.83 -3.20
CA ILE A 109 -30.75 -6.85 -4.25
C ILE A 109 -29.54 -6.57 -5.17
N ALA A 110 -28.35 -7.05 -4.84
CA ALA A 110 -27.16 -6.82 -5.65
C ALA A 110 -27.16 -7.77 -6.85
N PRO A 111 -26.94 -7.26 -8.09
CA PRO A 111 -27.01 -8.11 -9.28
C PRO A 111 -25.81 -9.06 -9.41
N CYS A 112 -24.68 -8.73 -8.79
CA CYS A 112 -23.43 -9.49 -8.81
C CYS A 112 -22.53 -9.09 -7.63
N PRO A 113 -21.59 -9.95 -7.20
CA PRO A 113 -20.56 -9.61 -6.22
C PRO A 113 -19.41 -8.77 -6.81
N CYS A 114 -19.68 -7.88 -7.77
CA CYS A 114 -18.65 -7.15 -8.51
C CYS A 114 -17.77 -6.24 -7.62
N VAL A 115 -18.25 -5.89 -6.41
CA VAL A 115 -17.47 -5.18 -5.38
C VAL A 115 -16.28 -6.03 -4.91
N ALA A 116 -16.45 -7.35 -4.80
CA ALA A 116 -15.40 -8.26 -4.35
C ALA A 116 -14.17 -8.20 -5.28
N ASP A 117 -14.36 -8.05 -6.59
CA ASP A 117 -13.25 -7.92 -7.54
C ASP A 117 -12.48 -6.62 -7.35
N GLY A 118 -13.16 -5.53 -7.01
CA GLY A 118 -12.50 -4.27 -6.67
C GLY A 118 -11.65 -4.39 -5.41
N ILE A 119 -12.19 -5.04 -4.36
CA ILE A 119 -11.46 -5.29 -3.11
C ILE A 119 -10.24 -6.18 -3.39
N MET A 120 -10.41 -7.26 -4.17
CA MET A 120 -9.34 -8.16 -4.58
C MET A 120 -8.17 -7.40 -5.20
N ILE A 121 -8.48 -6.51 -6.15
CA ILE A 121 -7.47 -5.77 -6.91
C ILE A 121 -6.74 -4.75 -6.02
N ALA A 122 -7.45 -4.06 -5.13
CA ALA A 122 -6.86 -3.08 -4.23
C ALA A 122 -5.99 -3.70 -3.12
N THR A 123 -6.41 -4.85 -2.58
CA THR A 123 -5.72 -5.52 -1.46
C THR A 123 -4.70 -6.56 -1.92
N THR A 124 -4.77 -6.97 -3.19
CA THR A 124 -4.07 -8.13 -3.77
C THR A 124 -4.39 -9.48 -3.10
N SER A 125 -5.47 -9.52 -2.30
CA SER A 125 -5.99 -10.72 -1.66
C SER A 125 -6.88 -11.48 -2.64
N THR A 126 -6.37 -12.58 -3.21
CA THR A 126 -7.06 -13.30 -4.28
C THR A 126 -7.63 -14.65 -3.82
N PRO A 127 -8.64 -15.21 -4.53
CA PRO A 127 -9.13 -16.56 -4.28
C PRO A 127 -8.04 -17.63 -4.41
N GLY A 128 -7.12 -17.49 -5.37
CA GLY A 128 -6.00 -18.42 -5.56
C GLY A 128 -5.00 -18.44 -4.39
N GLN A 129 -4.98 -17.39 -3.56
CA GLN A 129 -4.20 -17.32 -2.33
C GLN A 129 -4.99 -17.78 -1.11
N ASN A 130 -6.25 -18.18 -1.28
CA ASN A 130 -7.21 -18.43 -0.21
C ASN A 130 -7.39 -17.21 0.73
N LEU A 131 -7.29 -16.00 0.18
CA LEU A 131 -7.42 -14.75 0.91
C LEU A 131 -8.69 -13.98 0.55
N LEU A 132 -9.42 -14.41 -0.47
CA LEU A 132 -10.71 -13.81 -0.82
C LEU A 132 -11.72 -14.88 -1.17
N ARG A 133 -12.92 -14.73 -0.62
CA ARG A 133 -14.07 -15.58 -0.89
C ARG A 133 -15.35 -14.73 -0.93
N VAL A 134 -16.23 -15.09 -1.85
CA VAL A 134 -17.62 -14.62 -1.82
C VAL A 134 -18.43 -15.66 -1.06
N ALA A 135 -19.09 -15.24 0.01
CA ALA A 135 -19.91 -16.11 0.83
C ALA A 135 -21.11 -16.63 0.02
N THR A 136 -21.50 -17.88 0.27
CA THR A 136 -22.73 -18.46 -0.29
C THR A 136 -23.98 -17.96 0.42
N THR A 137 -23.83 -17.49 1.66
CA THR A 137 -24.88 -16.83 2.44
C THR A 137 -24.99 -15.36 2.04
N ALA A 138 -26.23 -14.88 1.87
CA ALA A 138 -26.48 -13.47 1.61
C ALA A 138 -26.10 -12.58 2.80
N SER A 139 -25.81 -11.31 2.53
CA SER A 139 -25.66 -10.30 3.57
C SER A 139 -27.01 -9.97 4.24
N PRO A 140 -27.02 -9.33 5.42
CA PRO A 140 -28.25 -8.97 6.11
C PRO A 140 -29.22 -8.15 5.25
N GLU A 141 -30.52 -8.22 5.55
CA GLU A 141 -31.53 -7.38 4.89
C GLU A 141 -31.21 -5.89 5.00
N GLY A 142 -31.61 -5.12 3.99
CA GLY A 142 -31.32 -3.69 3.93
C GLY A 142 -29.89 -3.33 3.50
N THR A 143 -29.07 -4.33 3.16
CA THR A 143 -27.71 -4.12 2.62
C THR A 143 -27.63 -4.45 1.14
N PHE A 144 -26.78 -3.71 0.41
CA PHE A 144 -26.33 -4.08 -0.93
C PHE A 144 -25.22 -5.14 -0.85
N GLY A 145 -24.39 -5.08 0.19
CA GLY A 145 -23.39 -6.11 0.49
C GLY A 145 -22.60 -5.77 1.74
N VAL A 146 -21.85 -6.75 2.23
CA VAL A 146 -20.96 -6.59 3.39
C VAL A 146 -19.60 -7.18 3.05
N ALA A 147 -18.51 -6.47 3.39
CA ALA A 147 -17.16 -7.02 3.34
C ALA A 147 -16.60 -7.11 4.76
N GLU A 148 -16.16 -8.30 5.15
CA GLU A 148 -15.38 -8.51 6.37
C GLU A 148 -13.92 -8.71 5.95
N ILE A 149 -13.04 -7.85 6.45
CA ILE A 149 -11.63 -7.77 6.05
C ILE A 149 -10.79 -7.86 7.31
N ARG A 150 -10.06 -8.98 7.46
CA ARG A 150 -9.21 -9.25 8.61
C ARG A 150 -7.74 -9.19 8.21
N ASP A 151 -6.92 -8.43 8.93
CA ASP A 151 -5.47 -8.59 8.83
C ASP A 151 -5.05 -9.88 9.56
N ARG A 152 -4.49 -10.84 8.83
CA ARG A 152 -4.05 -12.12 9.41
C ARG A 152 -2.85 -12.00 10.34
N THR A 153 -2.13 -10.88 10.27
CA THR A 153 -0.93 -10.59 11.05
C THR A 153 -1.30 -10.10 12.44
N THR A 154 -2.26 -9.17 12.53
CA THR A 154 -2.69 -8.56 13.79
C THR A 154 -3.94 -9.24 14.37
N GLY A 155 -4.76 -9.86 13.52
CA GLY A 155 -6.08 -10.40 13.86
C GLY A 155 -7.20 -9.37 13.84
N GLU A 156 -6.88 -8.08 13.66
CA GLU A 156 -7.88 -7.00 13.61
C GLU A 156 -8.78 -7.17 12.39
N THR A 157 -10.08 -6.93 12.58
CA THR A 157 -11.10 -7.11 11.54
C THR A 157 -11.96 -5.86 11.40
N LEU A 158 -12.13 -5.42 10.15
CA LEU A 158 -13.07 -4.36 9.78
C LEU A 158 -14.25 -4.96 9.01
N ARG A 159 -15.45 -4.50 9.34
CA ARG A 159 -16.67 -4.75 8.58
C ARG A 159 -17.09 -3.50 7.85
N TYR A 160 -17.19 -3.62 6.53
CA TYR A 160 -17.76 -2.61 5.64
C TYR A 160 -19.18 -3.01 5.28
N THR A 161 -20.15 -2.16 5.59
CA THR A 161 -21.56 -2.38 5.24
C THR A 161 -21.98 -1.38 4.17
N ILE A 162 -22.35 -1.88 3.00
CA ILE A 162 -22.87 -1.08 1.89
C ILE A 162 -24.40 -1.07 2.03
N PRO A 163 -25.04 0.08 2.32
CA PRO A 163 -26.49 0.13 2.50
C PRO A 163 -27.20 -0.10 1.15
N ALA A 164 -28.40 -0.68 1.19
CA ALA A 164 -29.21 -0.89 -0.01
C ALA A 164 -29.51 0.41 -0.76
N THR A 165 -29.56 1.54 -0.05
CA THR A 165 -29.77 2.88 -0.60
C THR A 165 -28.65 3.34 -1.54
N ALA A 166 -27.43 2.82 -1.39
CA ALA A 166 -26.30 3.15 -2.27
C ALA A 166 -26.53 2.70 -3.72
N ARG A 167 -27.38 1.68 -3.93
CA ARG A 167 -27.63 1.09 -5.25
C ARG A 167 -28.04 2.12 -6.29
N ALA A 168 -29.00 2.99 -5.98
CA ALA A 168 -29.54 3.93 -6.95
C ALA A 168 -28.45 4.88 -7.49
N GLN A 169 -27.58 5.37 -6.61
CA GLN A 169 -26.46 6.23 -6.99
C GLN A 169 -25.39 5.48 -7.79
N LEU A 170 -25.05 4.26 -7.37
CA LEU A 170 -24.09 3.44 -8.10
C LEU A 170 -24.59 3.08 -9.50
N ASP A 171 -25.89 2.81 -9.65
CA ASP A 171 -26.55 2.52 -10.93
C ASP A 171 -26.60 3.76 -11.81
N ASP A 172 -26.91 4.93 -11.25
CA ASP A 172 -26.84 6.21 -11.95
C ASP A 172 -25.44 6.45 -12.54
N TRP A 173 -24.37 6.25 -11.76
CA TRP A 173 -23.01 6.38 -12.29
C TRP A 173 -22.67 5.34 -13.36
N ASN A 174 -23.23 4.13 -13.29
CA ASN A 174 -23.05 3.15 -14.36
C ASN A 174 -23.70 3.60 -15.69
N GLN A 175 -24.79 4.36 -15.61
CA GLN A 175 -25.50 4.87 -16.79
C GLN A 175 -24.91 6.18 -17.33
N ASN A 176 -24.48 7.07 -16.43
CA ASN A 176 -24.21 8.48 -16.75
C ASN A 176 -22.72 8.88 -16.69
N THR A 177 -21.83 7.98 -16.27
CA THR A 177 -20.38 8.22 -16.24
C THR A 177 -19.63 7.06 -16.88
N THR A 178 -18.36 7.23 -17.24
CA THR A 178 -17.52 6.14 -17.80
C THR A 178 -16.10 6.21 -17.29
N GLY A 179 -15.39 5.07 -17.29
CA GLY A 179 -13.94 4.97 -17.02
C GLY A 179 -13.50 5.82 -15.82
N ARG A 180 -12.63 6.79 -16.09
CA ARG A 180 -12.07 7.72 -15.09
C ARG A 180 -13.13 8.57 -14.38
N GLN A 181 -14.11 9.10 -15.10
CA GLN A 181 -15.18 9.90 -14.50
C GLN A 181 -15.97 9.08 -13.47
N ARG A 182 -16.22 7.80 -13.78
CA ARG A 182 -16.91 6.87 -12.88
C ARG A 182 -16.10 6.57 -11.63
N TYR A 183 -14.80 6.33 -11.81
CA TYR A 183 -13.87 6.15 -10.70
C TYR A 183 -13.88 7.39 -9.79
N ASP A 184 -13.67 8.58 -10.36
CA ASP A 184 -13.61 9.83 -9.60
C ASP A 184 -14.94 10.12 -8.87
N ALA A 185 -16.09 9.85 -9.50
CA ALA A 185 -17.40 10.01 -8.86
C ALA A 185 -17.53 9.12 -7.60
N VAL A 186 -17.10 7.86 -7.68
CA VAL A 186 -17.14 6.94 -6.55
C VAL A 186 -16.12 7.31 -5.48
N MET A 187 -14.90 7.71 -5.85
CA MET A 187 -13.85 8.06 -4.90
C MET A 187 -14.12 9.36 -4.15
N ASN A 188 -14.79 10.33 -4.79
CA ASN A 188 -15.07 11.64 -4.21
C ASN A 188 -16.43 11.74 -3.49
N ALA A 189 -17.27 10.72 -3.62
CA ALA A 189 -18.54 10.68 -2.90
C ALA A 189 -18.32 10.62 -1.38
N SER A 190 -19.29 11.09 -0.62
CA SER A 190 -19.25 10.96 0.83
C SER A 190 -19.23 9.49 1.24
N GLU A 191 -18.42 9.14 2.24
CA GLU A 191 -18.29 7.75 2.70
C GLU A 191 -19.63 7.21 3.21
N ASP A 192 -20.33 8.00 4.02
CA ASP A 192 -21.61 7.67 4.63
C ASP A 192 -22.75 7.37 3.64
N THR A 193 -22.63 7.82 2.39
CA THR A 193 -23.59 7.48 1.33
C THR A 193 -23.29 6.13 0.66
N LEU A 194 -22.07 5.62 0.80
CA LEU A 194 -21.61 4.41 0.11
C LEU A 194 -21.36 3.23 1.05
N PHE A 195 -20.80 3.46 2.23
CA PHE A 195 -20.59 2.42 3.23
C PHE A 195 -20.37 2.98 4.64
N SER A 196 -20.66 2.16 5.64
CA SER A 196 -20.16 2.36 7.01
C SER A 196 -19.08 1.35 7.32
N VAL A 197 -18.13 1.71 8.18
CA VAL A 197 -17.06 0.82 8.64
C VAL A 197 -17.04 0.74 10.16
N GLU A 198 -16.94 -0.48 10.68
CA GLU A 198 -16.81 -0.77 12.11
C GLU A 198 -15.71 -1.81 12.35
N ALA A 199 -15.01 -1.71 13.48
CA ALA A 199 -14.15 -2.80 13.94
C ALA A 199 -15.01 -3.87 14.61
N ILE A 200 -14.72 -5.13 14.32
CA ILE A 200 -15.45 -6.28 14.87
C ILE A 200 -14.49 -7.25 15.59
N PRO A 201 -14.97 -8.00 16.59
CA PRO A 201 -14.15 -8.95 17.36
C PRO A 201 -13.53 -10.07 16.51
#